data_AF-A0A8I1KHZ7-F1
#
_entry.id   AF-A0A8I1KHZ7-F1
#
_cell.length_a   1.000
_cell.length_b   1.000
_cell.length_c   1.000
_cell.angle_alpha   90.00
_cell.angle_beta   90.00
_cell.angle_gamma   90.00
#
_symmetry.space_group_name_H-M   'P 1'
#
loop_
_entity.id
_entity.type
_entity.pdbx_description
1 polymer ?
#
loop_
_entity_poly.entity_id
_entity_poly.type
_entity_poly.pdbx_seq_one_letter_code
_entity_poly.pdbx_strand_id
1 'polypeptide(L)'
;MTFLFIKAMVSAAIIVAVSEIAKRNSTLSALVVALPFVSVLSIVWLWAETGDRAKIAALSETTPWFILPSLPMFFLIPAMLRANYGFWITLGAGLLLTATLYLLMTAILARFGVNL
;
A
#
# COMPACT_ATOMS: atom_id res chain seq x y z
N MET A 1 -1.89 25.16 -7.35
CA MET A 1 -3.18 24.44 -7.50
C MET A 1 -3.20 23.53 -8.72
N THR A 2 -2.81 24.00 -9.91
CA THR A 2 -2.73 23.18 -11.14
C THR A 2 -1.90 21.90 -10.97
N PHE A 3 -0.75 21.99 -10.29
CA PHE A 3 0.10 20.83 -10.03
C PHE A 3 -0.56 19.76 -9.16
N LEU A 4 -1.31 20.16 -8.13
CA LEU A 4 -2.09 19.23 -7.28
C LEU A 4 -3.21 18.56 -8.08
N PHE A 5 -3.86 19.30 -8.97
CA PHE A 5 -4.90 18.76 -9.85
C PHE A 5 -4.35 17.68 -10.79
N ILE A 6 -3.18 17.93 -11.39
CA ILE A 6 -2.49 16.95 -12.24
C ILE A 6 -2.13 15.69 -11.43
N LYS A 7 -1.57 15.85 -10.23
CA LYS A 7 -1.27 14.72 -9.33
C LYS A 7 -2.51 13.88 -9.07
N ALA A 8 -3.62 14.52 -8.70
CA ALA A 8 -4.89 13.84 -8.42
C ALA A 8 -5.44 13.10 -9.65
N MET A 9 -5.42 13.72 -10.83
CA MET A 9 -5.88 13.07 -12.06
C MET A 9 -5.05 11.85 -12.44
N VAL A 10 -3.72 11.94 -12.32
CA VAL A 10 -2.83 10.81 -12.62
C VAL A 10 -3.06 9.66 -11.62
N SER A 11 -3.18 9.96 -10.33
CA SER A 11 -3.48 8.95 -9.32
C SER A 11 -4.84 8.28 -9.54
N ALA A 12 -5.88 9.07 -9.87
CA ALA A 12 -7.20 8.53 -10.17
C ALA A 12 -7.19 7.66 -11.44
N ALA A 13 -6.48 8.07 -12.49
CA ALA A 13 -6.35 7.30 -13.73
C ALA A 13 -5.73 5.92 -13.48
N ILE A 14 -4.70 5.84 -12.63
CA ILE A 14 -4.09 4.56 -12.24
C ILE A 14 -5.11 3.70 -11.50
N ILE A 15 -5.78 4.23 -10.48
CA ILE A 15 -6.78 3.46 -9.69
C ILE A 15 -7.87 2.89 -10.61
N VAL A 16 -8.38 3.70 -11.55
CA VAL A 16 -9.36 3.27 -12.54
C VAL A 16 -8.78 2.18 -13.44
N ALA A 17 -7.58 2.37 -13.98
CA ALA A 17 -6.93 1.38 -14.84
C ALA A 17 -6.75 0.03 -14.13
N VAL A 18 -6.24 0.02 -12.89
CA VAL A 18 -6.08 -1.20 -12.09
C VAL A 18 -7.43 -1.87 -11.85
N SER A 19 -8.46 -1.10 -11.52
CA SER A 19 -9.81 -1.62 -11.25
C SER A 19 -10.44 -2.25 -12.50
N GLU A 20 -10.26 -1.67 -13.68
CA GLU A 20 -10.76 -2.20 -14.94
C GLU A 20 -10.00 -3.45 -15.39
N ILE A 21 -8.69 -3.49 -15.19
CA ILE A 21 -7.86 -4.67 -15.43
C ILE A 21 -8.31 -5.83 -14.53
N ALA A 22 -8.58 -5.56 -13.25
CA ALA A 22 -9.05 -6.55 -12.28
C ALA A 22 -10.35 -7.25 -12.66
N LYS A 23 -11.26 -6.56 -13.36
CA LYS A 23 -12.50 -7.15 -13.87
C LYS A 23 -12.28 -8.10 -15.06
N ARG A 24 -11.23 -7.86 -15.86
CA ARG A 24 -10.99 -8.58 -17.12
C ARG A 24 -10.03 -9.76 -16.99
N ASN A 25 -8.99 -9.65 -16.14
CA ASN A 25 -7.98 -10.70 -15.98
C ASN A 25 -7.39 -10.70 -14.56
N SER A 26 -7.68 -11.76 -13.80
CA SER A 26 -7.23 -11.90 -12.41
C SER A 26 -5.70 -12.07 -12.25
N THR A 27 -5.02 -12.65 -13.24
CA THR A 27 -3.56 -12.85 -13.18
C THR A 27 -2.84 -11.54 -13.48
N LEU A 28 -3.32 -10.82 -14.50
CA LEU A 28 -2.74 -9.53 -14.87
C LEU A 28 -3.02 -8.48 -13.79
N SER A 29 -4.18 -8.54 -13.14
CA SER A 29 -4.49 -7.66 -12.02
C SER A 29 -3.65 -7.95 -10.79
N ALA A 30 -3.35 -9.21 -10.48
CA ALA A 30 -2.43 -9.54 -9.40
C ALA A 30 -1.02 -8.98 -9.67
N LEU A 31 -0.51 -9.07 -10.91
CA LEU A 31 0.77 -8.48 -11.31
C LEU A 31 0.76 -6.96 -11.16
N VAL A 32 -0.30 -6.32 -11.64
CA VAL A 32 -0.45 -4.87 -11.57
C VAL A 32 -0.56 -4.41 -10.11
N VAL A 33 -1.38 -5.07 -9.29
CA VAL A 33 -1.52 -4.74 -7.85
C VAL A 33 -0.22 -4.97 -7.08
N ALA A 34 0.62 -5.92 -7.49
CA ALA A 34 1.93 -6.16 -6.88
C ALA A 34 2.94 -5.04 -7.16
N LEU A 35 2.73 -4.21 -8.19
CA LEU A 35 3.60 -3.08 -8.47
C LEU A 35 3.32 -1.93 -7.47
N PRO A 36 4.36 -1.35 -6.84
CA PRO A 36 4.20 -0.29 -5.86
C PRO A 36 3.95 1.07 -6.53
N PHE A 37 2.87 1.18 -7.32
CA PHE A 37 2.53 2.39 -8.09
C PHE A 37 2.46 3.64 -7.23
N VAL A 38 1.86 3.52 -6.04
CA VAL A 38 1.75 4.64 -5.08
C VAL A 38 3.15 5.10 -4.67
N SER A 39 4.03 4.18 -4.28
CA SER A 39 5.39 4.52 -3.84
C SER A 39 6.22 5.13 -4.97
N VAL A 40 6.14 4.57 -6.19
CA VAL A 40 6.85 5.11 -7.35
C VAL A 40 6.39 6.53 -7.65
N LEU A 41 5.08 6.77 -7.69
CA LEU A 41 4.54 8.12 -7.88
C LEU A 41 4.99 9.06 -6.77
N SER A 42 4.91 8.64 -5.51
CA SER A 42 5.33 9.45 -4.37
C SER A 42 6.80 9.86 -4.49
N ILE A 43 7.70 8.95 -4.89
CA ILE A 43 9.12 9.26 -5.12
C ILE A 43 9.31 10.25 -6.27
N VAL A 44 8.62 10.05 -7.40
CA VAL A 44 8.71 10.96 -8.56
C VAL A 44 8.24 12.37 -8.19
N TRP A 45 7.12 12.47 -7.49
CA TRP A 45 6.59 13.75 -7.05
C TRP A 45 7.48 14.42 -6.01
N LEU A 46 7.99 13.66 -5.04
CA LEU A 46 8.91 14.16 -4.03
C LEU A 46 10.21 14.67 -4.65
N TRP A 47 10.75 13.96 -5.63
CA TRP A 47 11.91 14.40 -6.40
C TRP A 47 11.62 15.70 -7.16
N ALA A 48 10.50 15.75 -7.88
CA ALA A 48 10.10 16.93 -8.66
C ALA A 48 9.91 18.18 -7.79
N GLU A 49 9.48 18.03 -6.53
CA GLU A 49 9.27 19.14 -5.60
C GLU A 49 10.52 19.53 -4.81
N THR A 50 11.36 18.57 -4.43
CA THR A 50 12.43 18.81 -3.45
C THR A 50 13.84 18.58 -3.97
N GLY A 51 14.02 17.69 -4.95
CA GLY A 51 15.35 17.23 -5.38
C GLY A 51 16.18 16.55 -4.26
N ASP A 52 15.56 16.22 -3.12
CA ASP A 52 16.24 15.79 -1.91
C ASP A 52 16.49 14.28 -1.92
N ARG A 53 17.76 13.91 -2.15
CA ARG A 53 18.20 12.51 -2.17
C ARG A 53 18.01 11.81 -0.82
N ALA A 54 18.19 12.51 0.29
CA ALA A 54 18.07 11.93 1.62
C ALA A 54 16.62 11.56 1.93
N LYS A 55 15.66 12.41 1.56
CA LYS A 55 14.23 12.11 1.72
C LYS A 55 13.77 10.94 0.85
N ILE A 56 14.27 10.85 -0.38
CA ILE A 56 13.96 9.72 -1.27
C ILE A 56 14.56 8.42 -0.73
N ALA A 57 15.81 8.45 -0.26
CA ALA A 57 16.46 7.29 0.35
C ALA A 57 15.67 6.82 1.59
N ALA A 58 15.34 7.75 2.50
CA ALA A 58 14.55 7.44 3.69
C ALA A 58 13.20 6.81 3.34
N LEU A 59 12.42 7.40 2.41
CA LEU A 59 11.14 6.84 1.96
C LEU A 59 11.31 5.44 1.36
N SER A 60 12.38 5.22 0.59
CA SER A 60 12.66 3.94 -0.07
C SER A 60 13.08 2.87 0.94
N GLU A 61 13.79 3.25 2.00
CA GLU A 61 14.20 2.35 3.08
C GLU A 61 13.05 2.00 4.03
N THR A 62 12.16 2.96 4.34
CA THR A 62 11.04 2.74 5.25
C THR A 62 9.89 1.98 4.60
N THR A 63 9.62 2.19 3.32
CA THR A 63 8.45 1.61 2.64
C THR A 63 8.37 0.07 2.75
N PRO A 64 9.45 -0.71 2.51
CA PRO A 64 9.43 -2.17 2.66
C PRO A 64 9.02 -2.64 4.05
N TRP A 65 9.43 -1.93 5.11
CA TRP A 65 9.05 -2.26 6.49
C TRP A 65 7.55 -2.16 6.71
N PHE A 66 6.86 -1.20 6.07
CA PHE A 66 5.41 -1.09 6.15
C PHE A 66 4.68 -2.07 5.22
N ILE A 67 5.33 -2.60 4.18
CA ILE A 67 4.69 -3.63 3.34
C ILE A 67 4.56 -4.94 4.11
N LEU A 68 5.58 -5.34 4.88
CA LEU A 68 5.62 -6.62 5.59
C LEU A 68 4.38 -6.90 6.47
N PRO A 69 3.92 -5.98 7.35
CA PRO A 69 2.75 -6.22 8.20
C PRO A 69 1.42 -6.19 7.44
N SER A 70 1.39 -5.68 6.20
CA SER A 70 0.19 -5.71 5.35
C SER A 70 0.03 -7.04 4.59
N LEU A 71 1.10 -7.82 4.42
CA LEU A 71 1.06 -9.09 3.68
C LEU A 71 0.05 -10.11 4.25
N PRO A 72 -0.08 -10.29 5.58
CA PRO A 72 -1.03 -11.25 6.17
C PRO A 72 -2.49 -11.01 5.76
N MET A 73 -2.89 -9.76 5.49
CA MET A 73 -4.24 -9.43 5.03
C MET A 73 -4.57 -10.10 3.68
N PHE A 74 -3.60 -10.25 2.78
CA PHE A 74 -3.79 -10.93 1.48
C PHE A 74 -4.08 -12.43 1.62
N PHE A 75 -3.75 -13.03 2.76
CA PHE A 75 -4.12 -14.41 3.09
C PHE A 75 -5.43 -14.48 3.88
N LEU A 76 -5.66 -13.52 4.78
CA LEU A 76 -6.87 -13.48 5.60
C LEU A 76 -8.13 -13.27 4.75
N ILE A 77 -8.12 -12.30 3.82
CA ILE A 77 -9.28 -11.99 2.98
C ILE A 77 -9.78 -13.22 2.22
N PRO A 78 -8.96 -13.93 1.41
CA PRO A 78 -9.44 -15.09 0.68
C PRO A 78 -9.87 -16.23 1.62
N ALA A 79 -9.22 -16.40 2.78
CA ALA A 79 -9.62 -17.42 3.75
C ALA A 79 -11.03 -17.14 4.31
N MET A 80 -11.32 -15.90 4.71
CA MET A 80 -12.63 -15.50 5.22
C MET A 80 -13.72 -15.53 4.14
N LEU A 81 -13.42 -15.05 2.93
CA LEU A 81 -14.37 -15.12 1.82
C LEU A 81 -14.72 -16.58 1.45
N ARG A 82 -13.73 -17.49 1.45
CA ARG A 82 -13.97 -18.94 1.24
C ARG A 82 -14.73 -19.59 2.38
N ALA A 83 -14.66 -19.03 3.58
CA ALA A 83 -15.44 -19.45 4.75
C ALA A 83 -16.84 -18.81 4.82
N ASN A 84 -17.33 -18.20 3.73
CA ASN A 84 -18.65 -17.57 3.61
C ASN A 84 -18.90 -16.36 4.54
N TYR A 85 -17.85 -15.70 5.03
CA TYR A 85 -18.02 -14.41 5.71
C TYR A 85 -18.42 -13.31 4.70
N GLY A 86 -19.22 -12.34 5.15
CA GLY A 86 -19.60 -11.19 4.32
C GLY A 86 -18.39 -10.33 3.91
N PHE A 87 -18.47 -9.72 2.73
CA PHE A 87 -17.38 -8.90 2.16
C PHE A 87 -16.93 -7.76 3.10
N TRP A 88 -17.88 -6.97 3.62
CA TRP A 88 -17.57 -5.82 4.47
C TRP A 88 -16.92 -6.22 5.80
N ILE A 89 -17.37 -7.33 6.40
CA ILE A 89 -16.78 -7.89 7.61
C ILE A 89 -15.34 -8.34 7.33
N THR A 90 -15.14 -9.04 6.21
CA THR A 90 -13.82 -9.51 5.79
C THR A 90 -12.84 -8.37 5.53
N LEU A 91 -13.29 -7.32 4.85
CA LEU A 91 -12.50 -6.12 4.61
C LEU A 91 -12.12 -5.44 5.93
N GLY A 92 -13.09 -5.26 6.83
CA GLY A 92 -12.87 -4.70 8.17
C GLY A 92 -11.85 -5.51 8.98
N ALA A 93 -11.95 -6.84 8.96
CA ALA A 93 -11.01 -7.73 9.64
C ALA A 93 -9.58 -7.61 9.06
N GLY A 94 -9.43 -7.52 7.74
CA GLY A 94 -8.14 -7.30 7.08
C GLY A 94 -7.48 -5.97 7.48
N LEU A 95 -8.26 -4.89 7.53
CA LEU A 95 -7.79 -3.58 7.97
C LEU A 95 -7.37 -3.59 9.45
N LEU A 96 -8.19 -4.17 10.32
CA LEU A 96 -7.90 -4.31 11.75
C LEU A 96 -6.65 -5.16 11.99
N LEU A 97 -6.49 -6.26 11.26
CA LEU A 97 -5.29 -7.10 11.32
C LEU A 97 -4.05 -6.27 10.97
N THR A 98 -4.07 -5.56 9.82
CA THR A 98 -2.94 -4.75 9.36
C THR A 98 -2.58 -3.65 10.36
N ALA A 99 -3.58 -2.93 10.88
CA ALA A 99 -3.38 -1.90 11.88
C ALA A 99 -2.76 -2.47 13.18
N THR A 100 -3.24 -3.63 13.63
CA THR A 100 -2.70 -4.32 14.81
C THR A 100 -1.24 -4.74 14.58
N LEU A 101 -0.93 -5.30 13.41
CA LEU A 101 0.43 -5.71 13.06
C LEU A 101 1.38 -4.52 12.94
N TYR A 102 0.93 -3.36 12.45
CA TYR A 102 1.71 -2.12 12.49
C TYR A 102 2.05 -1.70 13.92
N LEU A 103 1.06 -1.68 14.82
CA LEU A 103 1.28 -1.32 16.22
C LEU A 103 2.24 -2.30 16.91
N LEU A 104 2.13 -3.59 16.61
CA LEU A 104 3.05 -4.59 17.14
C LEU A 104 4.47 -4.41 16.58
N MET A 105 4.60 -4.17 15.28
CA MET A 105 5.92 -3.95 14.66
C MET A 105 6.60 -2.72 15.27
N THR A 106 5.92 -1.58 15.36
CA THR A 106 6.51 -0.36 15.94
C THR A 106 6.84 -0.55 17.41
N ALA A 107 5.98 -1.22 18.18
CA ALA A 107 6.26 -1.53 19.59
C ALA A 107 7.48 -2.46 19.77
N ILE A 108 7.66 -3.44 18.88
CA ILE A 108 8.83 -4.33 18.90
C ILE A 108 10.09 -3.55 18.53
N LEU A 109 10.07 -2.78 17.44
CA LEU A 109 11.23 -2.00 17.00
C LEU A 109 11.65 -0.95 18.03
N ALA A 110 10.68 -0.31 18.70
CA ALA A 110 10.96 0.62 19.79
C ALA A 110 11.73 -0.05 20.95
N ARG A 111 11.47 -1.33 21.25
CA ARG A 111 12.23 -2.09 22.26
C ARG A 111 13.69 -2.34 21.87
N PHE A 112 13.99 -2.32 20.57
CA PHE A 112 15.36 -2.42 20.05
C PHE A 112 16.01 -1.06 19.77
N GLY A 113 15.36 0.04 20.17
CA GLY A 113 15.88 1.40 19.99
C GLY A 113 15.69 1.98 18.59
N VAL A 114 14.89 1.34 17.73
CA VAL A 114 14.55 1.82 16.38
C VAL A 114 13.18 2.47 16.42
N ASN A 115 13.13 3.79 16.26
CA ASN A 115 11.89 4.54 16.09
C ASN A 115 11.66 4.76 14.58
N LEU A 116 10.68 4.05 14.02
CA LEU A 116 10.17 4.28 12.66
C LEU A 116 9.15 5.43 12.64
#